data_AF-A0A4V1UVH1-F1
#
_entry.id   AF-A0A4V1UVH1-F1
#
_cell.length_a   1.000
_cell.length_b   1.000
_cell.length_c   1.000
_cell.angle_alpha   90.00
_cell.angle_beta   90.00
_cell.angle_gamma   90.00
#
_symmetry.space_group_name_H-M   'P 1'
#
loop_
_entity.id
_entity.type
_entity.pdbx_description
1 polymer ?
#
loop_
_entity_poly.entity_id
_entity_poly.type
_entity_poly.pdbx_seq_one_letter_code
_entity_poly.pdbx_strand_id
1 'polypeptide(L)'
;MKTTTYSSTGRLLALGCVLAPVALAPTLARAQTTPVMGSALAPLRPPSVPLVTHDPYFSVWSNSNKLYSDDTRHWTGREHRLNAMVRVDGQTFRLMGREPEESASLPQTNLLVLPTRTIYTFANEKVQVQLVFLTPAIPSDIEVLSRPVTYLTYLVRSLDGRTHNIQFYSDAGADITVNNADRQEVTWERASAGNLTALRMGSVAQPVLAKRGDDLRIDWGHLYL
;
A
#
# COMPACT_ATOMS: atom_id res chain seq x y z
N MET A 1 34.40 27.19 21.16
CA MET A 1 34.66 28.64 21.26
C MET A 1 33.34 29.38 21.09
N LYS A 2 33.02 30.39 21.91
CA LYS A 2 31.77 31.19 21.77
C LYS A 2 31.92 32.31 20.71
N THR A 3 30.85 33.12 20.60
CA THR A 3 30.75 34.53 20.13
C THR A 3 30.82 34.78 18.61
N THR A 4 30.06 35.74 18.03
CA THR A 4 29.09 36.72 18.59
C THR A 4 27.95 37.07 17.59
N THR A 5 26.73 37.31 18.10
CA THR A 5 25.63 37.97 17.36
C THR A 5 25.88 39.48 17.25
N TYR A 6 25.76 40.09 16.07
CA TYR A 6 25.80 41.55 15.92
C TYR A 6 24.44 42.13 15.52
N SER A 7 23.92 43.02 16.36
CA SER A 7 22.82 43.93 16.05
C SER A 7 23.42 45.33 15.82
N SER A 8 22.89 46.06 14.84
CA SER A 8 23.30 47.44 14.56
C SER A 8 22.08 48.35 14.49
N THR A 9 21.93 49.20 15.51
CA THR A 9 20.83 50.15 15.64
C THR A 9 21.22 51.50 15.02
N GLY A 10 20.81 51.74 13.78
CA GLY A 10 20.98 53.04 13.12
C GLY A 10 19.85 54.02 13.47
N ARG A 11 20.11 54.98 14.37
CA ARG A 11 19.26 56.17 14.53
C ARG A 11 19.78 57.29 13.63
N LEU A 12 18.90 57.88 12.81
CA LEU A 12 19.13 59.18 12.19
C LEU A 12 17.98 60.12 12.56
N LEU A 13 18.30 61.30 13.11
CA LEU A 13 17.35 62.40 13.28
C LEU A 13 17.42 63.31 12.04
N ALA A 14 16.28 63.78 11.58
CA ALA A 14 16.17 64.95 10.71
C ALA A 14 14.96 65.78 11.16
N LEU A 15 15.16 67.08 11.38
CA LEU A 15 14.07 68.04 11.64
C LEU A 15 13.48 68.48 10.29
N GLY A 16 12.16 68.75 10.24
CA GLY A 16 11.56 69.37 9.05
C GLY A 16 10.06 69.63 9.13
N CYS A 17 9.70 70.89 9.40
CA CYS A 17 8.46 71.59 9.07
C CYS A 17 7.08 70.98 9.44
N VAL A 18 6.34 71.70 10.29
CA VAL A 18 4.92 71.43 10.57
C VAL A 18 4.04 71.96 9.42
N LEU A 19 3.26 71.08 8.82
CA LEU A 19 1.99 71.39 8.15
C LEU A 19 0.95 70.46 8.75
N ALA A 20 -0.14 70.99 9.29
CA ALA A 20 -1.19 70.20 9.94
C ALA A 20 -2.17 69.65 8.91
N PRO A 21 -2.26 68.32 8.67
CA PRO A 21 -3.31 67.72 7.88
C PRO A 21 -4.45 67.25 8.79
N VAL A 22 -5.67 67.30 8.27
CA VAL A 22 -6.86 66.74 8.93
C VAL A 22 -6.62 65.26 9.23
N ALA A 23 -6.72 64.88 10.52
CA ALA A 23 -6.49 63.51 10.98
C ALA A 23 -7.67 62.60 10.61
N LEU A 24 -7.73 62.18 9.35
CA LEU A 24 -8.55 61.04 8.94
C LEU A 24 -7.89 59.78 9.52
N ALA A 25 -8.30 59.37 10.72
CA ALA A 25 -7.74 58.19 11.36
C ALA A 25 -8.05 56.94 10.51
N PRO A 26 -7.03 56.25 9.94
CA PRO A 26 -7.28 55.00 9.26
C PRO A 26 -7.62 53.96 10.33
N THR A 27 -8.89 53.55 10.38
CA THR A 27 -9.28 52.34 11.09
C THR A 27 -8.58 51.17 10.41
N LEU A 28 -7.42 50.80 10.95
CA LEU A 28 -6.75 49.54 10.65
C LEU A 28 -7.66 48.40 11.09
N ALA A 29 -8.57 48.01 10.20
CA ALA A 29 -9.36 46.80 10.29
C ALA A 29 -8.38 45.61 10.30
N ARG A 30 -7.95 45.23 11.50
CA ARG A 30 -7.04 44.11 11.68
C ARG A 30 -7.82 42.84 11.35
N ALA A 31 -7.67 42.39 10.11
CA ALA A 31 -8.19 41.12 9.64
C ALA A 31 -7.72 40.02 10.59
N GLN A 32 -8.61 39.59 11.49
CA GLN A 32 -8.38 38.43 12.32
C GLN A 32 -8.52 37.24 11.39
N THR A 33 -7.39 36.71 10.90
CA THR A 33 -7.35 35.39 10.29
C THR A 33 -7.69 34.38 11.38
N THR A 34 -8.98 34.09 11.57
CA THR A 34 -9.41 32.91 12.30
C THR A 34 -8.76 31.71 11.61
N PRO A 35 -7.89 30.95 12.29
CA PRO A 35 -7.37 29.73 11.71
C PRO A 35 -8.57 28.81 11.52
N VAL A 36 -8.92 28.55 10.26
CA VAL A 36 -9.84 27.47 9.92
C VAL A 36 -9.13 26.19 10.35
N MET A 37 -9.47 25.72 11.56
CA MET A 37 -9.08 24.41 12.07
C MET A 37 -9.66 23.39 11.10
N GLY A 38 -8.86 22.97 10.12
CA GLY A 38 -9.24 21.93 9.19
C GLY A 38 -9.56 20.68 9.99
N SER A 39 -10.83 20.27 9.97
CA SER A 39 -11.25 19.03 10.62
C SER A 39 -10.39 17.90 10.07
N ALA A 40 -9.66 17.21 10.93
CA ALA A 40 -8.90 16.05 10.53
C ALA A 40 -9.88 15.03 9.94
N LEU A 41 -9.72 14.71 8.66
CA LEU A 41 -10.56 13.72 7.99
C LEU A 41 -10.53 12.42 8.81
N ALA A 42 -11.71 11.82 9.02
CA ALA A 42 -11.81 10.56 9.73
C ALA A 42 -10.90 9.51 9.06
N PRO A 43 -10.18 8.66 9.82
CA PRO A 43 -9.29 7.67 9.25
C PRO A 43 -9.99 6.79 8.20
N LEU A 44 -9.43 6.73 7.00
CA LEU A 44 -9.98 5.96 5.89
C LEU A 44 -9.95 4.46 6.23
N ARG A 45 -11.12 3.88 6.52
CA ARG A 45 -11.31 2.44 6.68
C ARG A 45 -12.18 1.91 5.52
N PRO A 46 -11.59 1.50 4.40
CA PRO A 46 -12.36 0.98 3.29
C PRO A 46 -12.95 -0.40 3.66
N PRO A 47 -14.17 -0.74 3.19
CA PRO A 47 -14.77 -2.05 3.44
C PRO A 47 -14.11 -3.18 2.64
N SER A 48 -13.36 -2.82 1.60
CA SER A 48 -12.54 -3.70 0.78
C SER A 48 -11.25 -2.97 0.42
N VAL A 49 -10.11 -3.53 0.80
CA VAL A 49 -8.79 -2.93 0.61
C VAL A 49 -8.20 -3.40 -0.72
N PRO A 50 -7.76 -2.51 -1.63
CA PRO A 50 -7.11 -2.90 -2.88
C PRO A 50 -5.72 -3.49 -2.61
N LEU A 51 -5.45 -4.68 -3.15
CA LEU A 51 -4.12 -5.31 -3.11
C LEU A 51 -3.51 -5.38 -4.51
N VAL A 52 -4.28 -5.89 -5.49
CA VAL A 52 -3.94 -5.95 -6.91
C VAL A 52 -5.10 -5.35 -7.69
N THR A 53 -4.83 -4.39 -8.57
CA THR A 53 -5.88 -3.60 -9.25
C THR A 53 -5.45 -3.21 -10.66
N HIS A 54 -5.32 -4.20 -11.55
CA HIS A 54 -4.94 -3.95 -12.95
C HIS A 54 -6.17 -3.71 -13.82
N ASP A 55 -7.11 -4.65 -13.81
CA ASP A 55 -8.31 -4.59 -14.66
C ASP A 55 -9.48 -5.40 -14.06
N PRO A 56 -10.70 -5.36 -14.66
CA PRO A 56 -11.86 -6.09 -14.15
C PRO A 56 -11.80 -7.62 -14.24
N TYR A 57 -10.83 -8.21 -14.94
CA TYR A 57 -10.57 -9.65 -14.93
C TYR A 57 -9.47 -10.02 -13.91
N PHE A 58 -8.49 -9.15 -13.70
CA PHE A 58 -7.38 -9.34 -12.76
C PHE A 58 -7.33 -8.25 -11.67
N SER A 59 -8.04 -8.52 -10.58
CA SER A 59 -7.92 -7.78 -9.32
C SER A 59 -8.00 -8.70 -8.10
N VAL A 60 -7.43 -8.25 -6.98
CA VAL A 60 -7.41 -8.95 -5.69
C VAL A 60 -7.57 -7.95 -4.56
N TRP A 61 -8.48 -8.27 -3.64
CA TRP A 61 -8.94 -7.39 -2.57
C TRP A 61 -9.00 -8.11 -1.23
N SER A 62 -8.84 -7.36 -0.13
CA SER A 62 -9.06 -7.86 1.23
C SER A 62 -10.29 -7.20 1.85
N ASN A 63 -11.34 -7.98 2.09
CA ASN A 63 -12.60 -7.49 2.66
C ASN A 63 -12.67 -7.68 4.18
N SER A 64 -11.51 -7.72 4.86
CA SER A 64 -11.42 -7.85 6.31
C SER A 64 -10.70 -6.66 6.95
N ASN A 65 -11.03 -6.38 8.21
CA ASN A 65 -10.29 -5.43 9.04
C ASN A 65 -8.84 -5.90 9.32
N LYS A 66 -8.56 -7.21 9.23
CA LYS A 66 -7.24 -7.82 9.44
C LYS A 66 -6.87 -8.69 8.23
N LEU A 67 -5.73 -8.42 7.61
CA LEU A 67 -5.33 -9.06 6.34
C LEU A 67 -5.15 -10.59 6.44
N TYR A 68 -4.84 -11.11 7.64
CA TYR A 68 -4.65 -12.54 7.93
C TYR A 68 -5.91 -13.27 8.44
N SER A 69 -7.07 -12.62 8.48
CA SER A 69 -8.27 -13.20 9.12
C SER A 69 -9.37 -13.63 8.15
N ASP A 70 -9.15 -13.46 6.84
CA ASP A 70 -10.04 -13.95 5.79
C ASP A 70 -9.27 -14.01 4.47
N ASP A 71 -9.79 -14.77 3.50
CA ASP A 71 -9.13 -14.93 2.21
C ASP A 71 -9.36 -13.73 1.28
N THR A 72 -8.33 -13.44 0.50
CA THR A 72 -8.38 -12.41 -0.53
C THR A 72 -9.22 -12.87 -1.72
N ARG A 73 -9.85 -11.91 -2.41
CA ARG A 73 -10.86 -12.22 -3.43
C ARG A 73 -10.82 -11.27 -4.62
N HIS A 74 -11.32 -11.76 -5.74
CA HIS A 74 -11.68 -10.94 -6.89
C HIS A 74 -12.78 -9.93 -6.52
N TRP A 75 -12.94 -8.84 -7.28
CA TRP A 75 -14.00 -7.86 -7.01
C TRP A 75 -15.42 -8.47 -7.06
N THR A 76 -15.59 -9.60 -7.77
CA THR A 76 -16.85 -10.34 -7.86
C THR A 76 -17.12 -11.25 -6.65
N GLY A 77 -16.22 -11.27 -5.65
CA GLY A 77 -16.36 -12.04 -4.41
C GLY A 77 -15.84 -13.48 -4.47
N ARG A 78 -15.39 -13.96 -5.64
CA ARG A 78 -14.70 -15.25 -5.79
C ARG A 78 -13.32 -15.20 -5.14
N GLU A 79 -12.94 -16.25 -4.41
CA GLU A 79 -11.61 -16.37 -3.81
C GLU A 79 -10.52 -16.24 -4.90
N HIS A 80 -9.52 -15.39 -4.63
CA HIS A 80 -8.27 -15.19 -5.37
C HIS A 80 -7.20 -15.10 -4.28
N ARG A 81 -6.80 -16.27 -3.76
CA ARG A 81 -6.06 -16.40 -2.51
C ARG A 81 -4.61 -15.97 -2.69
N LEU A 82 -4.14 -15.10 -1.81
CA LEU A 82 -2.76 -14.75 -1.60
C LEU A 82 -2.46 -15.01 -0.13
N ASN A 83 -1.36 -15.70 0.17
CA ASN A 83 -0.90 -15.88 1.54
C ASN A 83 0.45 -15.18 1.76
N ALA A 84 0.69 -14.72 2.98
CA ALA A 84 1.99 -14.21 3.40
C ALA A 84 2.29 -14.55 4.86
N MET A 85 3.53 -14.96 5.11
CA MET A 85 4.05 -15.23 6.45
C MET A 85 5.44 -14.63 6.62
N VAL A 86 5.78 -14.35 7.88
CA VAL A 86 7.14 -14.02 8.32
C VAL A 86 7.56 -14.97 9.43
N ARG A 87 8.80 -15.47 9.38
CA ARG A 87 9.42 -16.20 10.47
C ARG A 87 10.43 -15.29 11.16
N VAL A 88 10.32 -15.15 12.48
CA VAL A 88 11.17 -14.30 13.33
C VAL A 88 11.80 -15.18 14.39
N ASP A 89 13.13 -15.33 14.36
CA ASP A 89 13.89 -16.19 15.28
C ASP A 89 13.37 -17.64 15.36
N GLY A 90 12.86 -18.18 14.23
CA GLY A 90 12.26 -19.52 14.15
C GLY A 90 10.75 -19.57 14.37
N GLN A 91 10.13 -18.54 14.95
CA GLN A 91 8.67 -18.48 15.16
C GLN A 91 7.95 -17.93 13.92
N THR A 92 7.03 -18.69 13.34
CA THR A 92 6.24 -18.29 12.15
C THR A 92 5.02 -17.46 12.56
N PHE A 93 4.74 -16.40 11.80
CA PHE A 93 3.55 -15.56 11.93
C PHE A 93 2.86 -15.31 10.57
N ARG A 94 1.53 -15.46 10.51
CA ARG A 94 0.68 -15.01 9.39
C ARG A 94 0.63 -13.49 9.30
N LEU A 95 0.65 -12.99 8.06
CA LEU A 95 0.49 -11.58 7.67
C LEU A 95 -0.69 -11.39 6.72
N MET A 96 -0.95 -12.35 5.83
CA MET A 96 -2.04 -12.35 4.85
C MET A 96 -2.57 -13.75 4.60
N GLY A 97 -3.87 -13.85 4.32
CA GLY A 97 -4.57 -15.11 4.05
C GLY A 97 -4.95 -15.85 5.33
N ARG A 98 -5.93 -16.77 5.25
CA ARG A 98 -6.34 -17.55 6.44
C ARG A 98 -5.41 -18.73 6.73
N GLU A 99 -4.66 -19.23 5.76
CA GLU A 99 -3.83 -20.42 5.92
C GLU A 99 -2.34 -20.12 6.22
N PRO A 100 -1.63 -21.04 6.90
CA PRO A 100 -2.16 -22.19 7.62
C PRO A 100 -2.76 -21.78 8.98
N GLU A 101 -3.94 -22.28 9.33
CA GLU A 101 -4.69 -21.81 10.52
C GLU A 101 -3.90 -21.96 11.84
N GLU A 102 -3.06 -22.98 11.99
CA GLU A 102 -2.28 -23.23 13.20
C GLU A 102 -1.16 -22.20 13.46
N SER A 103 -0.76 -21.43 12.44
CA SER A 103 0.26 -20.38 12.62
C SER A 103 -0.34 -19.17 13.32
N ALA A 104 0.33 -18.68 14.37
CA ALA A 104 -0.05 -17.41 15.01
C ALA A 104 -0.07 -16.25 13.99
N SER A 105 -0.84 -15.20 14.23
CA SER A 105 -0.81 -14.00 13.37
C SER A 105 0.04 -12.90 14.00
N LEU A 106 0.84 -12.17 13.22
CA LEU A 106 1.52 -10.99 13.74
C LEU A 106 0.48 -9.86 13.90
N PRO A 107 0.36 -9.20 15.07
CA PRO A 107 -0.70 -8.20 15.29
C PRO A 107 -0.65 -7.06 14.26
N GLN A 108 -1.73 -6.88 13.50
CA GLN A 108 -1.87 -5.74 12.59
C GLN A 108 -2.13 -4.47 13.41
N THR A 109 -1.25 -3.48 13.30
CA THR A 109 -1.30 -2.23 14.07
C THR A 109 -1.70 -1.01 13.24
N ASN A 110 -1.55 -1.06 11.91
CA ASN A 110 -1.99 0.03 11.02
C ASN A 110 -2.33 -0.48 9.61
N LEU A 111 -3.16 0.30 8.91
CA LEU A 111 -3.42 0.21 7.48
C LEU A 111 -3.39 1.62 6.89
N LEU A 112 -2.61 1.83 5.83
CA LEU A 112 -2.57 3.07 5.06
C LEU A 112 -2.80 2.77 3.59
N VAL A 113 -3.87 3.32 3.01
CA VAL A 113 -4.18 3.23 1.58
C VAL A 113 -3.85 4.56 0.91
N LEU A 114 -3.04 4.50 -0.15
CA LEU A 114 -2.52 5.61 -0.94
C LEU A 114 -2.83 5.34 -2.43
N PRO A 115 -2.78 6.36 -3.32
CA PRO A 115 -3.22 6.21 -4.72
C PRO A 115 -2.60 5.05 -5.51
N THR A 116 -1.35 4.68 -5.21
CA THR A 116 -0.61 3.58 -5.86
C THR A 116 -0.15 2.49 -4.89
N ARG A 117 -0.47 2.61 -3.59
CA ARG A 117 0.09 1.74 -2.54
C ARG A 117 -0.91 1.40 -1.44
N THR A 118 -0.93 0.13 -1.04
CA THR A 118 -1.56 -0.33 0.19
C THR A 118 -0.48 -0.80 1.14
N ILE A 119 -0.44 -0.24 2.35
CA ILE A 119 0.60 -0.51 3.35
C ILE A 119 -0.08 -1.03 4.62
N TYR A 120 0.11 -2.32 4.90
CA TYR A 120 -0.23 -2.90 6.20
C TYR A 120 0.99 -2.87 7.11
N THR A 121 0.82 -2.47 8.37
CA THR A 121 1.85 -2.55 9.39
C THR A 121 1.46 -3.56 10.46
N PHE A 122 2.38 -4.45 10.77
CA PHE A 122 2.26 -5.49 11.79
C PHE A 122 3.40 -5.33 12.79
N ALA A 123 3.16 -5.56 14.09
CA ALA A 123 4.20 -5.47 15.10
C ALA A 123 3.94 -6.37 16.31
N ASN A 124 5.03 -6.83 16.93
CA ASN A 124 5.04 -7.41 18.28
C ASN A 124 6.13 -6.71 19.11
N GLU A 125 6.56 -7.29 20.22
CA GLU A 125 7.60 -6.75 21.09
C GLU A 125 9.02 -6.78 20.49
N LYS A 126 9.26 -7.61 19.47
CA LYS A 126 10.58 -7.77 18.82
C LYS A 126 10.73 -6.94 17.56
N VAL A 127 9.76 -7.02 16.65
CA VAL A 127 9.87 -6.49 15.29
C VAL A 127 8.60 -5.78 14.82
N GLN A 128 8.80 -4.85 13.87
CA GLN A 128 7.75 -4.35 13.01
C GLN A 128 8.00 -4.82 11.58
N VAL A 129 6.94 -5.28 10.93
CA VAL A 129 6.91 -5.68 9.52
C VAL A 129 5.88 -4.81 8.81
N GLN A 130 6.26 -4.18 7.70
CA GLN A 130 5.31 -3.61 6.76
C GLN A 130 5.21 -4.50 5.53
N LEU A 131 3.97 -4.76 5.10
CA LEU A 131 3.65 -5.41 3.84
C LEU A 131 3.10 -4.33 2.89
N VAL A 132 3.86 -4.04 1.84
CA VAL A 132 3.57 -2.95 0.89
C VAL A 132 3.20 -3.55 -0.45
N PHE A 133 1.96 -3.36 -0.86
CA PHE A 133 1.52 -3.55 -2.24
C PHE A 133 1.77 -2.23 -2.97
N LEU A 134 2.44 -2.29 -4.13
CA LEU A 134 2.69 -1.15 -5.02
C LEU A 134 2.30 -1.51 -6.45
N THR A 135 1.31 -0.81 -7.00
CA THR A 135 0.98 -0.84 -8.43
C THR A 135 1.34 0.51 -9.01
N PRO A 136 2.33 0.62 -9.93
CA PRO A 136 2.83 1.90 -10.42
C PRO A 136 1.89 2.50 -11.49
N ALA A 137 0.64 2.76 -11.13
CA ALA A 137 -0.35 3.39 -11.99
C ALA A 137 -0.02 4.89 -12.18
N ILE A 138 0.92 5.19 -13.08
CA ILE A 138 1.43 6.54 -13.39
C ILE A 138 0.86 6.99 -14.73
N PRO A 139 -0.17 7.87 -14.79
CA PRO A 139 -0.86 8.19 -16.05
C PRO A 139 0.00 8.87 -17.13
N SER A 140 1.11 9.50 -16.72
CA SER A 140 2.06 10.14 -17.63
C SER A 140 3.11 9.19 -18.22
N ASP A 141 3.15 7.93 -17.77
CA ASP A 141 4.07 6.89 -18.24
C ASP A 141 3.26 5.65 -18.66
N ILE A 142 2.83 5.63 -19.92
CA ILE A 142 1.97 4.57 -20.47
C ILE A 142 2.69 3.21 -20.52
N GLU A 143 4.02 3.21 -20.62
CA GLU A 143 4.86 2.00 -20.63
C GLU A 143 4.95 1.36 -19.25
N VAL A 144 4.85 2.14 -18.18
CA VAL A 144 4.74 1.64 -16.80
C VAL A 144 3.30 1.31 -16.43
N LEU A 145 2.33 2.14 -16.84
CA LEU A 145 0.89 1.94 -16.58
C LEU A 145 0.34 0.66 -17.22
N SER A 146 0.84 0.27 -18.40
CA SER A 146 0.38 -0.91 -19.14
C SER A 146 0.89 -2.25 -18.59
N ARG A 147 1.72 -2.25 -17.54
CA ARG A 147 2.30 -3.47 -16.97
C ARG A 147 1.35 -4.09 -15.93
N PRO A 148 0.90 -5.35 -16.10
CA PRO A 148 0.09 -6.05 -15.10
C PRO A 148 0.97 -6.57 -13.94
N VAL A 149 1.71 -5.68 -13.29
CA VAL A 149 2.68 -5.99 -12.22
C VAL A 149 2.36 -5.19 -10.95
N THR A 150 2.09 -5.92 -9.87
CA THR A 150 2.06 -5.37 -8.51
C THR A 150 3.29 -5.87 -7.77
N TYR A 151 4.05 -4.97 -7.16
CA TYR A 151 5.18 -5.31 -6.30
C TYR A 151 4.69 -5.58 -4.88
N LEU A 152 5.11 -6.71 -4.29
CA LEU A 152 4.93 -7.01 -2.88
C LEU A 152 6.27 -6.85 -2.15
N THR A 153 6.36 -5.82 -1.30
CA THR A 153 7.59 -5.49 -0.57
C THR A 153 7.42 -5.69 0.93
N TYR A 154 8.36 -6.42 1.53
CA TYR A 154 8.48 -6.58 2.98
C TYR A 154 9.52 -5.58 3.51
N LEU A 155 9.13 -4.72 4.44
CA LEU A 155 10.05 -3.83 5.16
C LEU A 155 10.06 -4.22 6.64
N VAL A 156 11.22 -4.56 7.19
CA VAL A 156 11.34 -5.05 8.58
C VAL A 156 12.32 -4.20 9.37
N ARG A 157 11.97 -3.92 10.62
CA ARG A 157 12.85 -3.30 11.62
C ARG A 157 12.72 -3.99 12.97
N SER A 158 13.83 -4.12 13.70
CA SER A 158 13.78 -4.43 15.13
C SER A 158 13.15 -3.26 15.91
N LEU A 159 12.46 -3.60 16.99
CA LEU A 159 11.90 -2.69 17.99
C LEU A 159 12.60 -2.83 19.36
N ASP A 160 13.34 -3.92 19.57
CA ASP A 160 14.06 -4.23 20.82
C ASP A 160 15.58 -3.94 20.75
N GLY A 161 16.08 -3.47 19.60
CA GLY A 161 17.49 -3.16 19.35
C GLY A 161 18.37 -4.37 19.04
N ARG A 162 17.81 -5.58 18.92
CA ARG A 162 18.56 -6.81 18.60
C ARG A 162 18.53 -7.13 17.10
N THR A 163 19.49 -7.95 16.68
CA THR A 163 19.45 -8.60 15.37
C THR A 163 18.56 -9.83 15.45
N HIS A 164 17.67 -10.01 14.47
CA HIS A 164 16.77 -11.16 14.37
C HIS A 164 17.04 -11.96 13.10
N ASN A 165 16.78 -13.26 13.14
CA ASN A 165 16.74 -14.07 11.93
C ASN A 165 15.34 -13.96 11.31
N ILE A 166 15.26 -13.40 10.10
CA ILE A 166 14.01 -13.12 9.38
C ILE A 166 13.93 -13.97 8.10
N GLN A 167 12.82 -14.66 7.91
CA GLN A 167 12.49 -15.35 6.66
C GLN A 167 11.08 -14.93 6.22
N PHE A 168 10.86 -14.79 4.92
CA PHE A 168 9.54 -14.48 4.35
C PHE A 168 9.01 -15.66 3.54
N TYR A 169 7.70 -15.75 3.46
CA TYR A 169 6.98 -16.67 2.58
C TYR A 169 5.80 -15.93 1.98
N SER A 170 5.58 -16.12 0.68
CA SER A 170 4.39 -15.65 -0.04
C SER A 170 3.97 -16.72 -1.02
N ASP A 171 2.67 -16.88 -1.25
CA ASP A 171 2.12 -17.70 -2.33
C ASP A 171 0.89 -17.06 -2.95
N ALA A 172 0.40 -17.69 -4.03
CA ALA A 172 -0.90 -17.44 -4.61
C ALA A 172 -1.59 -18.77 -4.93
N GLY A 173 -2.90 -18.84 -4.66
CA GLY A 173 -3.73 -19.99 -5.01
C GLY A 173 -3.98 -20.07 -6.52
N ALA A 174 -4.09 -21.29 -7.05
CA ALA A 174 -4.33 -21.53 -8.48
C ALA A 174 -5.63 -20.89 -9.01
N ASP A 175 -6.59 -20.66 -8.12
CA ASP A 175 -7.85 -19.93 -8.34
C ASP A 175 -7.66 -18.55 -8.99
N ILE A 176 -6.53 -17.87 -8.76
CA ILE A 176 -6.22 -16.56 -9.37
C ILE A 176 -5.96 -16.62 -10.90
N THR A 177 -5.81 -17.81 -11.47
CA THR A 177 -5.46 -18.02 -12.89
C THR A 177 -6.59 -18.60 -13.75
N VAL A 178 -7.80 -18.71 -13.18
CA VAL A 178 -8.96 -19.33 -13.79
C VAL A 178 -10.23 -18.55 -13.51
N ASN A 179 -11.21 -18.70 -14.39
CA ASN A 179 -12.53 -18.17 -14.11
C ASN A 179 -13.20 -19.03 -13.04
N ASN A 180 -13.43 -20.32 -13.30
CA ASN A 180 -14.07 -21.23 -12.36
C ASN A 180 -13.08 -22.30 -11.84
N ALA A 181 -12.62 -22.13 -10.60
CA ALA A 181 -11.70 -23.05 -9.92
C ALA A 181 -12.25 -24.48 -9.74
N ASP A 182 -13.58 -24.66 -9.67
CA ASP A 182 -14.21 -25.99 -9.54
C ASP A 182 -14.25 -26.77 -10.87
N ARG A 183 -13.91 -26.12 -12.00
CA ARG A 183 -14.16 -26.66 -13.36
C ARG A 183 -13.01 -26.48 -14.34
N GLN A 184 -11.97 -25.72 -14.00
CA GLN A 184 -10.88 -25.40 -14.92
C GLN A 184 -9.56 -25.97 -14.42
N GLU A 185 -8.92 -26.76 -15.28
CA GLU A 185 -7.59 -27.29 -15.03
C GLU A 185 -6.54 -26.18 -15.12
N VAL A 186 -5.59 -26.23 -14.20
CA VAL A 186 -4.43 -25.33 -14.12
C VAL A 186 -3.16 -26.13 -14.33
N THR A 187 -2.24 -25.59 -15.14
CA THR A 187 -0.88 -26.08 -15.25
C THR A 187 0.09 -25.11 -14.59
N TRP A 188 1.20 -25.63 -14.07
CA TRP A 188 2.27 -24.83 -13.49
C TRP A 188 3.64 -25.45 -13.80
N GLU A 189 4.65 -24.61 -13.87
CA GLU A 189 6.05 -25.00 -14.06
C GLU A 189 6.99 -24.04 -13.32
N ARG A 190 8.23 -24.48 -13.11
CA ARG A 190 9.31 -23.55 -12.72
C ARG A 190 9.85 -22.88 -13.98
N ALA A 191 9.82 -21.56 -14.00
CA ALA A 191 10.41 -20.73 -15.03
C ALA A 191 11.70 -20.08 -14.52
N SER A 192 12.58 -19.67 -15.44
CA SER A 192 13.80 -18.94 -15.12
C SER A 192 13.99 -17.77 -16.09
N ALA A 193 14.29 -16.59 -15.57
CA ALA A 193 14.60 -15.39 -16.34
C ALA A 193 15.94 -14.79 -15.85
N GLY A 194 17.04 -15.17 -16.51
CA GLY A 194 18.38 -14.82 -16.06
C GLY A 194 18.69 -15.48 -14.70
N ASN A 195 18.90 -14.65 -13.67
CA ASN A 195 19.10 -15.09 -12.29
C ASN A 195 17.80 -15.19 -11.46
N LEU A 196 16.64 -14.86 -12.05
CA LEU A 196 15.34 -14.99 -11.39
C LEU A 196 14.80 -16.40 -11.58
N THR A 197 14.43 -17.06 -10.47
CA THR A 197 13.58 -18.25 -10.47
C THR A 197 12.15 -17.80 -10.22
N ALA A 198 11.20 -18.30 -11.00
CA ALA A 198 9.78 -18.00 -10.84
C ALA A 198 8.93 -19.28 -10.92
N LEU A 199 7.72 -19.24 -10.38
CA LEU A 199 6.65 -20.17 -10.71
C LEU A 199 5.76 -19.51 -11.77
N ARG A 200 5.59 -20.18 -12.91
CA ARG A 200 4.63 -19.81 -13.95
C ARG A 200 3.39 -20.68 -13.79
N MET A 201 2.21 -20.08 -13.74
CA MET A 201 0.94 -20.79 -13.56
C MET A 201 -0.15 -20.21 -14.48
N GLY A 202 -1.03 -21.05 -15.02
CA GLY A 202 -2.17 -20.60 -15.82
C GLY A 202 -3.19 -21.70 -16.11
N SER A 203 -4.39 -21.32 -16.53
CA SER A 203 -5.36 -22.28 -17.05
C SER A 203 -4.76 -23.09 -18.21
N VAL A 204 -5.15 -24.36 -18.35
CA VAL A 204 -4.73 -25.20 -19.49
C VAL A 204 -5.35 -24.71 -20.80
N ALA A 205 -6.62 -24.27 -20.76
CA ALA A 205 -7.40 -23.97 -21.95
C ALA A 205 -7.07 -22.63 -22.64
N GLN A 206 -6.51 -21.66 -21.91
CA GLN A 206 -6.10 -20.34 -22.42
C GLN A 206 -7.10 -19.65 -23.39
N PRO A 207 -8.42 -19.56 -23.08
CA PRO A 207 -9.44 -19.07 -24.01
C PRO A 207 -9.48 -17.53 -24.07
N VAL A 208 -8.40 -16.93 -24.59
CA VAL A 208 -8.18 -15.47 -24.69
C VAL A 208 -9.42 -14.75 -25.24
N LEU A 209 -10.02 -13.89 -24.42
CA LEU A 209 -11.17 -13.04 -24.77
C LEU A 209 -12.43 -13.81 -25.29
N ALA A 210 -12.53 -15.11 -25.02
CA ALA A 210 -13.65 -15.94 -25.52
C ALA A 210 -14.97 -15.76 -24.72
N LYS A 211 -14.97 -14.95 -23.65
CA LYS A 211 -16.11 -14.74 -22.75
C LYS A 211 -16.51 -13.26 -22.71
N ARG A 212 -17.78 -13.00 -22.36
CA ARG A 212 -18.34 -11.65 -22.18
C ARG A 212 -19.45 -11.67 -21.13
N GLY A 213 -19.62 -10.56 -20.41
CA GLY A 213 -20.63 -10.40 -19.35
C GLY A 213 -19.99 -10.14 -17.98
N ASP A 214 -20.84 -10.08 -16.96
CA ASP A 214 -20.44 -9.87 -15.57
C ASP A 214 -20.03 -11.19 -14.88
N ASP A 215 -19.48 -11.08 -13.66
CA ASP A 215 -18.84 -12.18 -12.92
C ASP A 215 -17.86 -13.00 -13.78
N LEU A 216 -16.88 -12.32 -14.39
CA LEU A 216 -15.76 -12.93 -15.08
C LEU A 216 -14.44 -12.58 -14.40
N ARG A 217 -13.54 -13.57 -14.29
CA ARG A 217 -12.14 -13.44 -13.86
C ARG A 217 -11.23 -13.79 -15.04
N ILE A 218 -9.97 -13.43 -14.95
CA ILE A 218 -8.96 -13.78 -15.95
C ILE A 218 -8.77 -15.31 -15.97
N ASP A 219 -8.79 -15.90 -17.17
CA ASP A 219 -8.48 -17.33 -17.35
C ASP A 219 -7.58 -17.61 -18.55
N TRP A 220 -6.85 -16.58 -18.98
CA TRP A 220 -5.82 -16.62 -20.01
C TRP A 220 -4.59 -15.82 -19.56
N GLY A 221 -3.46 -16.02 -20.22
CA GLY A 221 -2.17 -15.55 -19.70
C GLY A 221 -1.68 -16.41 -18.53
N HIS A 222 -0.68 -15.89 -17.83
CA HIS A 222 -0.01 -16.61 -16.75
C HIS A 222 0.32 -15.68 -15.58
N LEU A 223 0.10 -16.18 -14.37
CA LEU A 223 0.73 -15.63 -13.17
C LEU A 223 2.21 -16.00 -13.17
N TYR A 224 3.04 -15.06 -12.72
CA TYR A 224 4.43 -15.28 -12.34
C TYR A 224 4.62 -14.83 -10.90
N LEU A 225 5.25 -15.68 -10.07
CA LEU A 225 5.66 -15.40 -8.69
C LEU A 225 7.12 -15.79 -8.49
#